data_AF-A0A705VW48-F1
#
_entry.id   AF-A0A705VW48-F1
#
_cell.length_a   1.000
_cell.length_b   1.000
_cell.length_c   1.000
_cell.angle_alpha   90.00
_cell.angle_beta   90.00
_cell.angle_gamma   90.00
#
_symmetry.space_group_name_H-M   'P 1'
#
loop_
_entity.id
_entity.type
_entity.pdbx_description
1 polymer ?
#
loop_
_entity_poly.entity_id
_entity_poly.type
_entity_poly.pdbx_seq_one_letter_code
_entity_poly.pdbx_strand_id
1 'polypeptide(L)'
;MKLHVIARSLLIAGLTVFSVSSLAAQSLRFGYETPQTDSQHIAAKKFNELLKEKTNGELTLKLFPDSTLGNAQAMISGVRGGTIDMEMSGSNNFTGLAPVFNLLDVPFLFRDTAHA
;
A
#
# COMPACT_ATOMS: atom_id res chain seq x y z
N MET A 1 -27.67 43.47 -35.52
CA MET A 1 -26.62 43.74 -34.50
C MET A 1 -26.80 43.01 -33.15
N LYS A 2 -27.95 42.38 -32.82
CA LYS A 2 -28.19 41.79 -31.48
C LYS A 2 -27.78 40.31 -31.31
N LEU A 3 -27.36 39.62 -32.39
CA LEU A 3 -27.04 38.19 -32.36
C LEU A 3 -25.62 37.90 -31.81
N HIS A 4 -24.67 38.81 -32.00
CA HIS A 4 -23.29 38.65 -31.53
C HIS A 4 -23.11 38.83 -30.01
N VAL A 5 -24.06 39.49 -29.33
CA VAL A 5 -24.01 39.73 -27.88
C VAL A 5 -24.45 38.48 -27.09
N ILE A 6 -25.40 37.71 -27.64
CA ILE A 6 -25.88 36.45 -27.05
C ILE A 6 -24.81 35.35 -27.21
N ALA A 7 -24.16 35.29 -28.38
CA ALA A 7 -23.08 34.33 -28.64
C ALA A 7 -21.84 34.54 -27.74
N ARG A 8 -21.51 35.78 -27.40
CA ARG A 8 -20.40 36.10 -26.48
C ARG A 8 -20.73 35.82 -25.02
N SER A 9 -22.01 35.88 -24.65
CA SER A 9 -22.46 35.60 -23.28
C SER A 9 -22.47 34.09 -22.96
N LEU A 10 -22.71 33.24 -23.97
CA LEU A 10 -22.59 31.78 -23.81
C LEU A 10 -21.14 31.29 -23.73
N LEU A 11 -20.19 32.01 -24.32
CA LEU A 11 -18.78 31.60 -24.35
C LEU A 11 -18.07 31.79 -22.99
N ILE A 12 -18.57 32.70 -22.15
CA ILE A 12 -18.00 32.98 -20.81
C ILE A 12 -18.52 31.97 -19.77
N ALA A 13 -19.67 31.35 -20.00
CA ALA A 13 -20.23 30.31 -19.11
C ALA A 13 -19.53 28.94 -19.24
N GLY A 14 -18.71 28.74 -20.29
CA GLY A 14 -18.02 27.47 -20.56
C GLY A 14 -16.64 27.33 -19.89
N LEU A 15 -16.11 28.39 -19.27
CA LEU A 15 -14.71 28.44 -18.82
C LEU A 15 -14.48 28.22 -17.31
N THR A 16 -15.51 27.86 -16.54
CA THR A 16 -15.40 27.67 -15.08
C THR A 16 -15.41 26.22 -14.62
N VAL A 17 -15.39 25.24 -15.53
CA VAL A 17 -15.17 23.84 -15.15
C VAL A 17 -13.67 23.59 -15.04
N PHE A 18 -13.03 24.23 -14.04
CA PHE A 18 -11.79 23.67 -13.51
C PHE A 18 -12.19 22.36 -12.84
N SER A 19 -11.85 21.24 -13.50
CA SER A 19 -11.91 19.91 -12.91
C SER A 19 -11.14 19.93 -11.60
N VAL A 20 -11.87 19.98 -10.49
CA VAL A 20 -11.33 19.55 -9.21
C VAL A 20 -11.20 18.04 -9.37
N SER A 21 -10.00 17.58 -9.72
CA SER A 21 -9.69 16.16 -9.66
C SER A 21 -9.97 15.72 -8.24
N SER A 22 -11.07 14.98 -8.06
CA SER A 22 -11.35 14.26 -6.82
C SER A 22 -10.16 13.35 -6.58
N LEU A 23 -9.29 13.75 -5.65
CA LEU A 23 -8.18 12.95 -5.16
C LEU A 23 -8.79 11.80 -4.34
N ALA A 24 -9.32 10.80 -5.02
CA ALA A 24 -9.84 9.60 -4.38
C ALA A 24 -8.63 8.87 -3.77
N ALA A 25 -8.62 8.75 -2.44
CA ALA A 25 -7.55 8.07 -1.72
C ALA A 25 -7.37 6.65 -2.28
N GLN A 26 -6.18 6.33 -2.78
CA GLN A 26 -5.87 4.99 -3.26
C GLN A 26 -5.67 4.08 -2.06
N SER A 27 -6.44 2.98 -2.02
CA SER A 27 -6.34 1.99 -0.94
C SER A 27 -5.52 0.79 -1.41
N LEU A 28 -4.31 0.66 -0.85
CA LEU A 28 -3.38 -0.42 -1.14
C LEU A 28 -3.71 -1.63 -0.26
N ARG A 29 -3.80 -2.82 -0.85
CA ARG A 29 -4.03 -4.07 -0.12
C ARG A 29 -2.72 -4.54 0.47
N PHE A 30 -2.69 -4.68 1.79
CA PHE A 30 -1.51 -5.07 2.54
C PHE A 30 -1.79 -6.35 3.32
N GLY A 31 -1.18 -7.47 2.89
CA GLY A 31 -1.38 -8.80 3.46
C GLY A 31 -0.22 -9.26 4.35
N TYR A 32 -0.53 -10.05 5.37
CA TYR A 32 0.44 -10.74 6.24
C TYR A 32 -0.24 -11.93 6.94
N GLU A 33 0.55 -12.94 7.31
CA GLU A 33 0.04 -14.23 7.78
C GLU A 33 -0.41 -14.21 9.23
N THR A 34 0.22 -13.35 10.04
CA THR A 34 0.07 -13.32 11.48
C THR A 34 -1.31 -12.83 11.92
N PRO A 35 -1.78 -13.25 13.11
CA PRO A 35 -3.04 -12.80 13.66
C PRO A 35 -3.02 -11.33 14.08
N GLN A 36 -4.21 -10.76 14.31
CA GLN A 36 -4.37 -9.37 14.73
C GLN A 36 -3.74 -9.01 16.08
N THR A 37 -3.45 -10.01 16.91
CA THR A 37 -2.75 -9.83 18.20
C THR A 37 -1.24 -9.75 18.05
N ASP A 38 -0.69 -10.01 16.85
CA ASP A 38 0.74 -10.00 16.61
C ASP A 38 1.32 -8.58 16.46
N SER A 39 2.59 -8.44 16.82
CA SER A 39 3.41 -7.24 16.58
C SER A 39 3.35 -6.73 15.14
N GLN A 40 3.31 -7.62 14.14
CA GLN A 40 3.18 -7.28 12.73
C GLN A 40 1.88 -6.53 12.44
N HIS A 41 0.76 -6.94 13.03
CA HIS A 41 -0.51 -6.24 12.88
C HIS A 41 -0.47 -4.83 13.50
N ILE A 42 0.18 -4.70 14.67
CA ILE A 42 0.39 -3.40 15.33
C ILE A 42 1.24 -2.48 14.42
N ALA A 43 2.34 -3.00 13.86
CA ALA A 43 3.18 -2.27 12.93
C ALA A 43 2.43 -1.85 11.66
N ALA A 44 1.60 -2.74 11.09
CA ALA A 44 0.81 -2.44 9.89
C ALA A 44 -0.23 -1.33 10.13
N LYS A 45 -0.87 -1.29 11.30
CA LYS A 45 -1.74 -0.17 11.70
C LYS A 45 -0.95 1.13 11.80
N LYS A 46 0.22 1.09 12.45
CA LYS A 46 1.07 2.28 12.56
C LYS A 46 1.56 2.77 11.20
N PHE A 47 1.90 1.85 10.30
CA PHE A 47 2.29 2.16 8.94
C PHE A 47 1.15 2.85 8.18
N ASN A 48 -0.10 2.39 8.33
CA ASN A 48 -1.26 3.05 7.73
C ASN A 48 -1.47 4.49 8.24
N GLU A 49 -1.27 4.72 9.55
CA GLU A 49 -1.33 6.08 10.12
C GLU A 49 -0.28 6.99 9.50
N LEU A 50 0.99 6.54 9.48
CA LEU A 50 2.11 7.31 8.96
C LEU A 50 2.00 7.54 7.46
N LEU A 51 1.50 6.55 6.70
CA LEU A 51 1.27 6.67 5.27
C LEU A 51 0.26 7.78 5.01
N LYS A 52 -0.90 7.74 5.68
CA LYS A 52 -1.93 8.78 5.58
C LYS A 52 -1.40 10.16 5.90
N GLU A 53 -0.64 10.30 6.99
CA GLU A 53 -0.03 11.56 7.40
C GLU A 53 0.93 12.09 6.32
N LYS A 54 1.85 11.24 5.84
CA LYS A 54 2.90 11.65 4.91
C LYS A 54 2.40 11.91 3.49
N THR A 55 1.28 11.32 3.11
CA THR A 55 0.69 11.49 1.77
C THR A 55 -0.53 12.41 1.80
N ASN A 56 -0.78 13.15 2.88
CA ASN A 56 -1.98 13.98 3.03
C ASN A 56 -3.30 13.24 2.73
N GLY A 57 -3.36 11.95 3.08
CA GLY A 57 -4.50 11.08 2.84
C GLY A 57 -4.63 10.50 1.43
N GLU A 58 -3.72 10.81 0.50
CA GLU A 58 -3.72 10.27 -0.87
C GLU A 58 -3.58 8.74 -0.90
N LEU A 59 -2.81 8.15 0.02
CA LEU A 59 -2.62 6.72 0.14
C LEU A 59 -3.15 6.20 1.49
N THR A 60 -3.80 5.05 1.44
CA THR A 60 -4.26 4.31 2.63
C THR A 60 -3.99 2.82 2.48
N LEU A 61 -3.98 2.10 3.60
CA LEU A 61 -3.86 0.64 3.60
C LEU A 61 -5.18 -0.02 3.97
N LYS A 62 -5.56 -1.04 3.20
CA LYS A 62 -6.53 -2.06 3.59
C LYS A 62 -5.76 -3.28 4.08
N LEU A 63 -5.86 -3.57 5.37
CA LEU A 63 -5.09 -4.61 6.03
C LEU A 63 -5.79 -5.97 5.91
N PHE A 64 -5.03 -7.00 5.57
CA PHE A 64 -5.47 -8.38 5.44
C PHE A 64 -4.60 -9.30 6.32
N PRO A 65 -4.88 -9.36 7.63
CA PRO A 65 -4.19 -10.25 8.56
C PRO A 65 -4.65 -11.72 8.38
N ASP A 66 -4.16 -12.60 9.25
CA ASP A 66 -4.68 -13.97 9.42
C ASP A 66 -4.63 -14.82 8.14
N SER A 67 -3.65 -14.55 7.25
CA SER A 67 -3.54 -15.25 5.97
C SER A 67 -4.82 -15.16 5.11
N THR A 68 -5.62 -14.09 5.27
CA THR A 68 -6.91 -13.93 4.58
C THR A 68 -6.78 -13.84 3.04
N LEU A 69 -5.60 -13.48 2.54
CA LEU A 69 -5.27 -13.48 1.11
C LEU A 69 -4.47 -14.73 0.67
N GLY A 70 -4.33 -15.72 1.54
CA GLY A 70 -3.51 -16.91 1.35
C GLY A 70 -2.26 -16.92 2.22
N ASN A 71 -1.45 -17.98 2.07
CA ASN A 71 -0.17 -18.10 2.75
C ASN A 71 0.90 -17.14 2.17
N ALA A 72 2.07 -17.08 2.81
CA ALA A 72 3.23 -16.30 2.38
C ALA A 72 3.49 -16.34 0.86
N GLN A 73 3.65 -17.55 0.33
CA GLN A 73 4.05 -17.77 -1.06
C GLN A 73 2.97 -17.31 -2.05
N ALA A 74 1.70 -17.53 -1.71
CA ALA A 74 0.57 -17.03 -2.48
C ALA A 74 0.54 -15.50 -2.49
N MET A 75 0.76 -14.86 -1.33
CA MET A 75 0.76 -13.40 -1.23
C MET A 75 1.94 -12.76 -1.96
N ILE A 76 3.16 -13.29 -1.80
CA ILE A 76 4.35 -12.88 -2.54
C ILE A 76 4.12 -12.96 -4.05
N SER A 77 3.53 -14.07 -4.52
CA SER A 77 3.17 -14.23 -5.93
C SER A 77 2.11 -13.23 -6.37
N GLY A 78 1.14 -12.93 -5.50
CA GLY A 78 0.13 -11.90 -5.70
C GLY A 78 0.72 -10.50 -5.85
N VAL A 79 1.73 -10.15 -5.05
CA VAL A 79 2.48 -8.88 -5.19
C VAL A 79 3.19 -8.84 -6.54
N ARG A 80 3.92 -9.90 -6.89
CA ARG A 80 4.61 -10.00 -8.19
C ARG A 80 3.65 -9.94 -9.38
N GLY A 81 2.44 -10.45 -9.22
CA GLY A 81 1.38 -10.42 -10.23
C GLY A 81 0.55 -9.13 -10.23
N GLY A 82 0.76 -8.20 -9.29
CA GLY A 82 -0.04 -6.98 -9.14
C GLY A 82 -1.45 -7.21 -8.58
N THR A 83 -1.78 -8.44 -8.15
CA THR A 83 -3.06 -8.77 -7.52
C THR A 83 -3.03 -8.63 -6.01
N ILE A 84 -1.92 -8.18 -5.42
CA ILE A 84 -1.80 -7.65 -4.05
C ILE A 84 -0.82 -6.48 -4.16
N ASP A 85 -1.02 -5.40 -3.39
CA ASP A 85 -0.19 -4.20 -3.52
C ASP A 85 1.07 -4.31 -2.66
N MET A 86 0.95 -4.87 -1.46
CA MET A 86 2.06 -5.11 -0.53
C MET A 86 1.83 -6.39 0.28
N GLU A 87 2.92 -7.04 0.68
CA GLU A 87 2.90 -8.09 1.69
C GLU A 87 4.08 -7.93 2.66
N MET A 88 3.88 -8.43 3.88
CA MET A 88 4.92 -8.50 4.91
C MET A 88 5.00 -9.94 5.40
N SER A 89 6.20 -10.51 5.35
CA SER A 89 6.46 -11.89 5.74
C SER A 89 7.88 -12.02 6.30
N GLY A 90 8.20 -13.18 6.89
CA GLY A 90 9.56 -13.50 7.35
C GLY A 90 10.55 -13.66 6.20
N SER A 91 11.83 -13.36 6.45
CA SER A 91 12.96 -13.49 5.49
C SER A 91 13.01 -14.87 4.83
N ASN A 92 12.75 -15.91 5.61
CA ASN A 92 12.73 -17.30 5.18
C ASN A 92 11.79 -17.57 3.99
N ASN A 93 10.68 -16.83 3.88
CA ASN A 93 9.72 -16.98 2.78
C ASN A 93 10.24 -16.41 1.45
N PHE A 94 11.30 -15.60 1.46
CA PHE A 94 11.89 -15.02 0.25
C PHE A 94 13.11 -15.78 -0.26
N THR A 95 13.56 -16.83 0.43
CA THR A 95 14.78 -17.58 0.11
C THR A 95 14.76 -18.22 -1.28
N GLY A 96 13.57 -18.62 -1.77
CA GLY A 96 13.39 -19.12 -3.14
C GLY A 96 13.50 -18.04 -4.22
N LEU A 97 13.32 -16.76 -3.86
CA LEU A 97 13.49 -15.61 -4.77
C LEU A 97 14.91 -15.05 -4.70
N ALA A 98 15.47 -14.96 -3.49
CA ALA A 98 16.78 -14.42 -3.23
C ALA A 98 17.48 -15.27 -2.16
N PRO A 99 18.32 -16.24 -2.57
CA PRO A 99 18.96 -17.19 -1.65
C PRO A 99 19.81 -16.56 -0.55
N VAL A 100 20.27 -15.32 -0.74
CA VAL A 100 21.03 -14.56 0.26
C VAL A 100 20.26 -14.36 1.57
N PHE A 101 18.92 -14.36 1.55
CA PHE A 101 18.12 -14.24 2.77
C PHE A 101 18.31 -15.41 3.74
N ASN A 102 18.74 -16.59 3.26
CA ASN A 102 19.06 -17.71 4.14
C ASN A 102 20.17 -17.37 5.15
N LEU A 103 21.01 -16.38 4.83
CA LEU A 103 22.05 -15.93 5.76
C LEU A 103 21.45 -15.41 7.06
N LEU A 104 20.30 -14.72 7.02
CA LEU A 104 19.67 -14.12 8.20
C LEU A 104 19.03 -15.16 9.13
N ASP A 105 18.80 -16.36 8.63
CA ASP A 105 18.10 -17.44 9.34
C ASP A 105 19.08 -18.47 9.95
N VAL A 106 20.39 -18.20 9.91
CA VAL A 106 21.41 -19.07 10.50
C VAL A 106 21.24 -19.11 12.04
N PRO A 107 21.09 -20.28 12.66
CA PRO A 107 20.94 -20.38 14.11
C PRO A 107 22.10 -19.72 14.85
N PHE A 108 21.79 -18.94 15.89
CA PHE A 108 22.74 -18.20 16.73
C PHE A 108 23.58 -17.13 16.00
N LEU A 109 23.15 -16.67 14.82
CA LEU A 109 23.83 -15.59 14.10
C LEU A 109 23.87 -14.27 14.90
N PHE A 110 22.73 -13.92 15.51
CA PHE A 110 22.61 -12.71 16.32
C PHE A 110 22.80 -13.03 17.81
N ARG A 111 23.49 -12.12 18.51
CA ARG A 111 23.83 -12.28 19.94
C ARG A 111 22.73 -11.74 20.84
N ASP A 112 22.11 -10.66 20.37
CA ASP A 112 21.03 -9.93 21.01
C ASP A 112 20.36 -9.06 19.93
N THR A 113 19.32 -8.32 20.33
CA THR A 113 18.59 -7.41 19.44
C THR A 113 19.41 -6.20 18.99
N ALA A 114 20.45 -5.80 19.72
CA ALA A 114 21.32 -4.69 19.31
C ALA A 114 22.35 -5.12 18.24
N HIS A 115 22.69 -6.41 18.20
CA HIS A 115 23.53 -7.00 17.15
C HIS A 115 22.76 -7.23 15.83
N ALA A 116 21.47 -7.53 15.91
CA ALA A 116 20.59 -7.74 14.76
C ALA A 116 20.32 -6.43 13.99
#